data_AF-A0A523PPA5-F1
#
_entry.id   AF-A0A523PPA5-F1
#
_cell.length_a   1.000
_cell.length_b   1.000
_cell.length_c   1.000
_cell.angle_alpha   90.00
_cell.angle_beta   90.00
_cell.angle_gamma   90.00
#
_symmetry.space_group_name_H-M   'P 1'
#
loop_
_entity.id
_entity.type
_entity.pdbx_description
1 polymer ?
#
loop_
_entity_poly.entity_id
_entity_poly.type
_entity_poly.pdbx_seq_one_letter_code
_entity_poly.pdbx_strand_id
1 'polypeptide(L)'
;MPDPCPDTQAQRFAAALLEVEAALDWPALGRLYCHAGGADFFDGEAREALRDTGLLFASDIARELERLPAGGPGRSLYVGAALAELAPILCETLVLGREVVALALPGPETEGLNGALEQALGRLGLPTIRILPPGAPQARGMFDHVWLVSVLTDPDAFPALHDDLYERQGTDLATNRGDLAADRERANALVSGLLEHLRPPCLLTTTDEELALVRPLCVQRGLPLEVSGTARLSGIVGDPVRLCRIPSIG
;
A
#
# COMPACT_ATOMS: atom_id res chain seq x y z
N MET A 1 -28.54 -13.37 -5.50
CA MET A 1 -28.20 -12.83 -6.83
C MET A 1 -27.14 -13.73 -7.42
N PRO A 2 -27.13 -14.01 -8.73
CA PRO A 2 -25.99 -14.71 -9.34
C PRO A 2 -24.72 -13.86 -9.15
N ASP A 3 -23.60 -14.52 -8.87
CA ASP A 3 -22.30 -13.85 -8.82
C ASP A 3 -21.99 -13.23 -10.19
N PRO A 4 -21.43 -12.01 -10.24
CA PRO A 4 -21.05 -11.39 -11.51
C PRO A 4 -20.00 -12.25 -12.23
N CYS A 5 -20.11 -12.37 -13.55
CA CYS A 5 -19.14 -13.07 -14.39
C CYS A 5 -17.73 -12.46 -14.22
N PRO A 6 -16.66 -13.26 -14.11
CA PRO A 6 -15.27 -12.76 -13.99
C PRO A 6 -14.87 -11.76 -15.07
N ASP A 7 -15.30 -11.97 -16.31
CA ASP A 7 -15.05 -11.04 -17.42
C ASP A 7 -15.66 -9.65 -17.17
N THR A 8 -16.81 -9.61 -16.48
CA THR A 8 -17.47 -8.35 -16.10
C THR A 8 -16.74 -7.66 -14.96
N GLN A 9 -16.14 -8.40 -14.03
CA GLN A 9 -15.36 -7.83 -12.93
C GLN A 9 -14.05 -7.22 -13.41
N ALA A 10 -13.31 -7.93 -14.26
CA ALA A 10 -12.08 -7.43 -14.88
C ALA A 10 -12.34 -6.17 -15.73
N GLN A 11 -13.44 -6.14 -16.50
CA GLN A 11 -13.85 -4.96 -17.26
C GLN A 11 -14.18 -3.76 -16.35
N ARG A 12 -14.90 -3.99 -15.24
CA ARG A 12 -15.21 -2.94 -14.26
C ARG A 12 -13.94 -2.39 -13.60
N PHE A 13 -13.01 -3.25 -13.23
CA PHE A 13 -11.72 -2.85 -12.69
C PHE A 13 -10.93 -1.99 -13.68
N ALA A 14 -10.80 -2.44 -14.93
CA ALA A 14 -10.08 -1.67 -15.96
C ALA A 14 -10.73 -0.31 -16.21
N ALA A 15 -12.07 -0.26 -16.31
CA ALA A 15 -12.80 1.01 -16.46
C ALA A 15 -12.60 1.93 -15.26
N ALA A 16 -12.66 1.39 -14.03
CA ALA A 16 -12.44 2.17 -12.81
C ALA A 16 -11.03 2.76 -12.75
N LEU A 17 -10.00 1.96 -13.02
CA LEU A 17 -8.61 2.43 -13.00
C LEU A 17 -8.39 3.57 -14.00
N LEU A 18 -8.86 3.40 -15.25
CA LEU A 18 -8.74 4.44 -16.28
C LEU A 18 -9.52 5.72 -15.94
N GLU A 19 -10.74 5.61 -15.42
CA GLU A 19 -11.54 6.77 -15.01
C GLU A 19 -10.95 7.49 -13.81
N VAL A 20 -10.38 6.75 -12.84
CA VAL A 20 -9.67 7.36 -11.69
C VAL A 20 -8.45 8.10 -12.20
N GLU A 21 -7.60 7.46 -13.01
CA GLU A 21 -6.40 8.09 -13.58
C GLU A 21 -6.73 9.33 -14.43
N ALA A 22 -7.84 9.31 -15.17
CA ALA A 22 -8.30 10.46 -15.94
C ALA A 22 -8.81 11.62 -15.06
N ALA A 23 -9.27 11.34 -13.85
CA ALA A 23 -9.76 12.34 -12.89
C ALA A 23 -8.64 12.94 -12.02
N LEU A 24 -7.44 12.35 -11.99
CA LEU A 24 -6.33 12.85 -11.18
C LEU A 24 -5.75 14.16 -11.74
N ASP A 25 -5.49 15.12 -10.84
CA ASP A 25 -4.66 16.30 -11.14
C ASP A 25 -3.18 15.91 -11.09
N TRP A 26 -2.69 15.31 -12.18
CA TRP A 26 -1.31 14.86 -12.31
C TRP A 26 -0.26 15.96 -12.06
N PRO A 27 -0.42 17.20 -12.57
CA PRO A 27 0.50 18.28 -12.21
C PRO A 27 0.53 18.60 -10.72
N ALA A 28 -0.61 18.56 -10.02
CA ALA A 28 -0.65 18.76 -8.57
C ALA A 28 0.05 17.62 -7.82
N LEU A 29 -0.23 16.37 -8.19
CA LEU A 29 0.45 15.20 -7.60
C LEU A 29 1.96 15.27 -7.83
N GLY A 30 2.40 15.57 -9.05
CA GLY A 30 3.83 15.64 -9.35
C GLY A 30 4.58 16.69 -8.52
N ARG A 31 3.95 17.82 -8.19
CA ARG A 31 4.53 18.84 -7.27
C ARG A 31 4.64 18.35 -5.82
N LEU A 32 3.82 17.39 -5.41
CA LEU A 32 3.90 16.79 -4.08
C LEU A 32 5.05 15.78 -4.02
N TYR A 33 5.26 15.00 -5.09
CA TYR A 33 6.31 13.99 -5.16
C TYR A 33 7.70 14.52 -5.54
N CYS A 34 7.78 15.68 -6.20
CA CYS A 34 9.05 16.29 -6.59
C CYS A 34 9.09 17.78 -6.27
N HIS A 35 9.97 18.16 -5.34
CA HIS A 35 10.17 19.53 -4.90
C HIS A 35 10.85 20.43 -5.96
N ALA A 36 11.46 19.86 -7.01
CA ALA A 36 12.15 20.60 -8.07
C ALA A 36 11.44 20.43 -9.43
N GLY A 37 10.48 21.32 -9.72
CA GLY A 37 9.82 21.35 -11.04
C GLY A 37 8.82 20.21 -11.28
N GLY A 38 8.19 19.69 -10.22
CA GLY A 38 7.40 18.46 -10.25
C GLY A 38 6.13 18.44 -11.10
N ALA A 39 5.73 19.52 -11.78
CA ALA A 39 4.51 19.50 -12.61
C ALA A 39 4.56 18.46 -13.75
N ASP A 40 5.75 18.20 -14.26
CA ASP A 40 6.01 17.20 -15.32
C ASP A 40 6.57 15.88 -14.75
N PHE A 41 6.58 15.71 -13.42
CA PHE A 41 7.14 14.50 -12.77
C PHE A 41 6.42 13.22 -13.22
N PHE A 42 5.10 13.27 -13.33
CA PHE A 42 4.30 12.19 -13.92
C PHE A 42 3.99 12.53 -15.38
N ASP A 43 4.96 12.36 -16.27
CA ASP A 43 4.72 12.40 -17.71
C ASP A 43 4.00 11.13 -18.21
N GLY A 44 3.84 10.99 -19.53
CA GLY A 44 3.14 9.83 -20.10
C GLY A 44 3.82 8.49 -19.79
N GLU A 45 5.15 8.44 -19.84
CA GLU A 45 5.94 7.23 -19.59
C GLU A 45 5.90 6.85 -18.11
N ALA A 46 6.06 7.83 -17.22
CA ALA A 46 5.96 7.61 -15.77
C ALA A 46 4.57 7.09 -15.36
N ARG A 47 3.49 7.62 -15.96
CA ARG A 47 2.13 7.15 -15.70
C ARG A 47 1.90 5.72 -16.22
N GLU A 48 2.44 5.38 -17.38
CA GLU A 48 2.36 4.03 -17.93
C GLU A 48 3.14 3.03 -17.06
N ALA A 49 4.37 3.36 -16.68
CA ALA A 49 5.19 2.53 -15.81
C ALA A 49 4.53 2.31 -14.43
N LEU A 50 3.93 3.36 -13.86
CA LEU A 50 3.18 3.28 -12.61
C LEU A 50 1.97 2.35 -12.73
N ARG A 51 1.20 2.48 -13.81
CA ARG A 51 0.04 1.61 -14.08
C ARG A 51 0.47 0.16 -14.24
N ASP A 52 1.48 -0.11 -15.06
CA ASP A 52 1.98 -1.47 -15.30
C ASP A 52 2.47 -2.10 -14.00
N THR A 53 3.22 -1.34 -13.20
CA THR A 53 3.67 -1.79 -11.88
C THR A 53 2.49 -2.10 -10.96
N GLY A 54 1.48 -1.21 -10.92
CA GLY A 54 0.27 -1.41 -10.13
C GLY A 54 -0.53 -2.65 -10.56
N LEU A 55 -0.65 -2.91 -11.86
CA LEU A 55 -1.31 -4.11 -12.41
C LEU A 55 -0.55 -5.39 -12.07
N LEU A 56 0.78 -5.34 -12.09
CA LEU A 56 1.62 -6.46 -11.69
C LEU A 56 1.47 -6.78 -10.19
N PHE A 57 1.42 -5.77 -9.32
CA PHE A 57 1.11 -5.96 -7.91
C PHE A 57 -0.29 -6.51 -7.70
N ALA A 58 -1.30 -5.95 -8.38
CA ALA A 58 -2.68 -6.43 -8.30
C ALA A 58 -2.79 -7.92 -8.66
N SER A 59 -2.09 -8.37 -9.71
CA SER A 59 -2.05 -9.77 -10.15
C SER A 59 -1.33 -10.68 -9.15
N ASP A 60 -0.19 -10.23 -8.62
CA ASP A 60 0.57 -11.00 -7.63
C ASP A 60 -0.20 -11.17 -6.32
N ILE A 61 -0.78 -10.08 -5.79
CA ILE A 61 -1.59 -10.10 -4.57
C ILE A 61 -2.80 -11.01 -4.76
N ALA A 62 -3.54 -10.89 -5.88
CA ALA A 62 -4.70 -11.72 -6.14
C ALA A 62 -4.36 -13.21 -6.09
N ARG A 63 -3.28 -13.61 -6.76
CA ARG A 63 -2.80 -15.00 -6.77
C ARG A 63 -2.34 -15.49 -5.40
N GLU A 64 -1.78 -14.62 -4.56
CA GLU A 64 -1.39 -14.97 -3.20
C GLU A 64 -2.59 -15.10 -2.27
N LEU A 65 -3.57 -14.22 -2.40
CA LEU A 65 -4.82 -14.24 -1.63
C LEU A 65 -5.69 -15.46 -1.96
N GLU A 66 -5.75 -15.87 -3.24
CA GLU A 66 -6.46 -17.09 -3.67
C GLU A 66 -5.91 -18.37 -3.04
N ARG A 67 -4.64 -18.36 -2.61
CA ARG A 67 -3.99 -19.50 -1.95
C ARG A 67 -4.30 -19.57 -0.46
N LEU A 68 -4.83 -18.51 0.13
CA LEU A 68 -5.24 -18.54 1.52
C LEU A 68 -6.47 -19.47 1.68
N PRO A 69 -6.58 -20.23 2.77
CA PRO A 69 -7.74 -21.07 3.03
C PRO A 69 -9.03 -20.25 3.07
N ALA A 70 -10.11 -20.86 2.58
CA ALA A 70 -11.44 -20.28 2.71
C ALA A 70 -11.82 -20.06 4.19
N GLY A 71 -12.55 -18.97 4.47
CA GLY A 71 -13.02 -18.63 5.83
C GLY A 71 -12.15 -17.62 6.59
N GLY A 72 -11.14 -17.04 5.93
CA GLY A 72 -10.47 -15.82 6.40
C GLY A 72 -11.43 -14.61 6.38
N PRO A 73 -11.12 -13.52 7.12
CA PRO A 73 -11.90 -12.28 7.15
C PRO A 73 -12.41 -11.77 5.79
N GLY A 74 -11.67 -11.98 4.70
CA GLY A 74 -11.94 -11.35 3.41
C GLY A 74 -11.58 -9.87 3.40
N ARG A 75 -10.62 -9.45 4.26
CA ARG A 75 -10.29 -8.04 4.52
C ARG A 75 -8.82 -7.75 4.32
N SER A 76 -8.52 -6.59 3.75
CA SER A 76 -7.15 -6.11 3.51
C SER A 76 -6.97 -4.71 4.08
N LEU A 77 -5.82 -4.46 4.71
CA LEU A 77 -5.46 -3.18 5.30
C LEU A 77 -4.25 -2.59 4.57
N TYR A 78 -4.44 -1.45 3.91
CA TYR A 78 -3.35 -0.68 3.31
C TYR A 78 -2.98 0.47 4.22
N VAL A 79 -1.74 0.48 4.70
CA VAL A 79 -1.18 1.55 5.52
C VAL A 79 -0.25 2.38 4.66
N GLY A 80 -0.44 3.70 4.66
CA GLY A 80 0.27 4.61 3.77
C GLY A 80 -0.23 4.54 2.33
N ALA A 81 -1.52 4.25 2.12
CA ALA A 81 -2.09 4.16 0.79
C ALA A 81 -1.96 5.49 0.04
N ALA A 82 -1.25 5.46 -1.09
CA ALA A 82 -1.00 6.62 -1.93
C ALA A 82 -1.36 6.28 -3.39
N LEU A 83 -0.85 7.08 -4.33
CA LEU A 83 -1.11 6.92 -5.75
C LEU A 83 -0.76 5.52 -6.29
N ALA A 84 0.35 4.92 -5.85
CA ALA A 84 0.82 3.62 -6.33
C ALA A 84 -0.09 2.45 -5.91
N GLU A 85 -0.83 2.61 -4.83
CA GLU A 85 -1.70 1.58 -4.25
C GLU A 85 -3.10 1.54 -4.88
N LEU A 86 -3.47 2.51 -5.74
CA LEU A 86 -4.82 2.58 -6.33
C LEU A 86 -5.18 1.31 -7.11
N ALA A 87 -4.30 0.83 -7.99
CA ALA A 87 -4.55 -0.36 -8.80
C ALA A 87 -4.78 -1.62 -7.94
N PRO A 88 -3.91 -2.00 -6.98
CA PRO A 88 -4.17 -3.16 -6.14
C PRO A 88 -5.40 -2.98 -5.23
N ILE A 89 -5.66 -1.79 -4.67
CA ILE A 89 -6.87 -1.51 -3.89
C ILE A 89 -8.15 -1.74 -4.73
N LEU A 90 -8.18 -1.20 -5.95
CA LEU A 90 -9.30 -1.34 -6.88
C LEU A 90 -9.49 -2.81 -7.30
N CYS A 91 -8.40 -3.53 -7.56
CA CYS A 91 -8.45 -4.95 -7.92
C CYS A 91 -9.04 -5.80 -6.79
N GLU A 92 -8.50 -5.66 -5.57
CA GLU A 92 -9.01 -6.41 -4.42
C GLU A 92 -10.50 -6.13 -4.16
N THR A 93 -10.93 -4.88 -4.32
CA THR A 93 -12.32 -4.49 -4.08
C THR A 93 -13.26 -4.98 -5.20
N LEU A 94 -12.92 -4.71 -6.46
CA LEU A 94 -13.84 -4.88 -7.60
C LEU A 94 -13.77 -6.27 -8.24
N VAL A 95 -12.59 -6.91 -8.17
CA VAL A 95 -12.36 -8.24 -8.74
C VAL A 95 -12.51 -9.30 -7.66
N LEU A 96 -11.78 -9.17 -6.56
CA LEU A 96 -11.79 -10.18 -5.50
C LEU A 96 -12.96 -10.03 -4.51
N GLY A 97 -13.71 -8.92 -4.59
CA GLY A 97 -14.85 -8.65 -3.71
C GLY A 97 -14.49 -8.49 -2.24
N ARG A 98 -13.23 -8.12 -1.95
CA ARG A 98 -12.70 -7.98 -0.59
C ARG A 98 -13.08 -6.64 0.01
N GLU A 99 -13.17 -6.60 1.33
CA GLU A 99 -13.24 -5.34 2.07
C GLU A 99 -11.82 -4.76 2.20
N VAL A 100 -11.54 -3.66 1.50
CA VAL A 100 -10.26 -2.98 1.58
C VAL A 100 -10.37 -1.73 2.44
N VAL A 101 -9.56 -1.67 3.49
CA VAL A 101 -9.40 -0.49 4.34
C VAL A 101 -8.07 0.18 3.98
N ALA A 102 -8.14 1.33 3.33
CA ALA A 102 -6.96 2.12 2.97
C ALA A 102 -6.79 3.29 3.95
N LEU A 103 -5.60 3.43 4.53
CA LEU A 103 -5.23 4.46 5.50
C LEU A 103 -4.06 5.28 4.99
N ALA A 104 -4.14 6.60 5.12
CA ALA A 104 -3.01 7.50 4.92
C ALA A 104 -3.20 8.80 5.70
N LEU A 105 -2.11 9.53 5.91
CA LEU A 105 -2.16 10.84 6.58
C LEU A 105 -3.03 11.82 5.77
N PRO A 106 -3.90 12.61 6.42
CA PRO A 106 -4.66 13.65 5.74
C PRO A 106 -3.72 14.68 5.10
N GLY A 107 -3.99 15.04 3.85
CA GLY A 107 -3.24 16.07 3.15
C GLY A 107 -3.70 16.25 1.71
N PRO A 108 -3.06 17.16 0.95
CA PRO A 108 -3.46 17.48 -0.42
C PRO A 108 -3.48 16.28 -1.36
N GLU A 109 -2.55 15.33 -1.17
CA GLU A 109 -2.54 14.10 -1.95
C GLU A 109 -3.80 13.27 -1.69
N THR A 110 -4.07 12.91 -0.43
CA THR A 110 -5.21 12.06 -0.07
C THR A 110 -6.55 12.72 -0.36
N GLU A 111 -6.63 14.05 -0.30
CA GLU A 111 -7.79 14.82 -0.78
C GLU A 111 -8.00 14.67 -2.28
N GLY A 112 -6.94 14.85 -3.08
CA GLY A 112 -6.98 14.68 -4.54
C GLY A 112 -7.33 13.25 -4.97
N LEU A 113 -6.69 12.25 -4.36
CA LEU A 113 -6.97 10.84 -4.63
C LEU A 113 -8.41 10.46 -4.29
N ASN A 114 -8.91 10.89 -3.12
CA ASN A 114 -10.29 10.63 -2.73
C ASN A 114 -11.30 11.32 -3.65
N GLY A 115 -11.02 12.54 -4.10
CA GLY A 115 -11.87 13.25 -5.06
C GLY A 115 -11.96 12.51 -6.40
N ALA A 116 -10.83 12.02 -6.91
CA ALA A 116 -10.78 11.23 -8.15
C ALA A 116 -11.52 9.89 -8.02
N LEU A 117 -11.32 9.18 -6.90
CA LEU A 117 -12.05 7.94 -6.59
C LEU A 117 -13.56 8.18 -6.52
N GLU A 118 -14.00 9.20 -5.79
CA GLU A 118 -15.42 9.54 -5.64
C GLU A 118 -16.06 9.86 -7.00
N GLN A 119 -15.41 10.71 -7.80
CA GLN A 119 -15.89 11.07 -9.13
C GLN A 119 -15.98 9.85 -10.06
N ALA A 120 -14.88 9.10 -10.20
CA ALA A 120 -14.79 7.99 -11.15
C ALA A 120 -15.74 6.84 -10.79
N LEU A 121 -15.71 6.39 -9.53
CA LEU A 121 -16.55 5.28 -9.07
C LEU A 121 -18.03 5.67 -9.06
N GLY A 122 -18.35 6.92 -8.71
CA GLY A 122 -19.70 7.47 -8.80
C GLY A 122 -20.25 7.47 -10.23
N ARG A 123 -19.45 7.89 -11.22
CA ARG A 123 -19.82 7.86 -12.65
C ARG A 123 -20.10 6.46 -13.16
N LEU A 124 -19.34 5.47 -12.68
CA LEU A 124 -19.46 4.08 -13.10
C LEU A 124 -20.50 3.29 -12.29
N GLY A 125 -21.11 3.88 -11.26
CA GLY A 125 -22.04 3.19 -10.36
C GLY A 125 -21.39 2.06 -9.56
N LEU A 126 -20.11 2.22 -9.21
CA LEU A 126 -19.31 1.24 -8.47
C LEU A 126 -19.30 1.53 -6.96
N PRO A 127 -18.92 0.54 -6.12
CA PRO A 127 -18.78 0.75 -4.68
C PRO A 127 -17.84 1.91 -4.35
N THR A 128 -18.18 2.68 -3.31
CA THR A 128 -17.33 3.76 -2.83
C THR A 128 -16.07 3.19 -2.19
N ILE A 129 -14.92 3.69 -2.64
CA ILE A 129 -13.60 3.42 -2.05
C ILE A 129 -13.04 4.75 -1.59
N ARG A 130 -12.48 4.79 -0.38
CA ARG A 130 -11.91 6.00 0.21
C ARG A 130 -10.68 5.66 1.04
N ILE A 131 -9.66 6.50 0.92
CA ILE A 131 -8.49 6.51 1.80
C ILE A 131 -8.87 7.29 3.06
N LEU A 132 -8.79 6.62 4.20
CA LEU A 132 -9.23 7.11 5.50
C LEU A 132 -8.04 7.62 6.33
N PRO A 133 -8.27 8.52 7.31
CA PRO A 133 -7.22 8.91 8.24
C PRO A 133 -6.82 7.74 9.16
N PRO A 134 -5.60 7.75 9.74
CA PRO A 134 -5.22 6.79 10.77
C PRO A 134 -6.18 6.82 11.95
N GLY A 135 -6.45 5.64 12.54
CA GLY A 135 -7.41 5.50 13.65
C GLY A 135 -8.88 5.42 13.23
N ALA A 136 -9.18 5.43 11.92
CA ALA A 136 -10.53 5.18 11.43
C ALA A 136 -11.09 3.86 12.00
N PRO A 137 -12.34 3.83 12.50
CA PRO A 137 -12.92 2.63 13.11
C PRO A 137 -12.93 1.39 12.21
N GLN A 138 -12.93 1.58 10.89
CA GLN A 138 -12.87 0.54 9.86
C GLN A 138 -11.57 -0.29 9.94
N ALA A 139 -10.50 0.31 10.45
CA ALA A 139 -9.21 -0.36 10.64
C ALA A 139 -9.21 -1.34 11.83
N ARG A 140 -10.32 -1.47 12.57
CA ARG A 140 -10.46 -2.46 13.65
C ARG A 140 -10.73 -3.85 13.08
N GLY A 141 -10.45 -4.88 13.89
CA GLY A 141 -10.69 -6.28 13.53
C GLY A 141 -9.47 -6.91 12.87
N MET A 142 -9.67 -8.09 12.28
CA MET A 142 -8.60 -8.91 11.70
C MET A 142 -8.55 -8.76 10.17
N PHE A 143 -7.36 -8.96 9.60
CA PHE A 143 -7.10 -8.89 8.16
C PHE A 143 -6.32 -10.11 7.67
N ASP A 144 -6.59 -10.53 6.43
CA ASP A 144 -5.80 -11.57 5.75
C ASP A 144 -4.64 -10.98 4.94
N HIS A 145 -4.66 -9.66 4.73
CA HIS A 145 -3.60 -8.95 4.03
C HIS A 145 -3.35 -7.60 4.69
N VAL A 146 -2.07 -7.31 4.96
CA VAL A 146 -1.60 -5.98 5.31
C VAL A 146 -0.59 -5.54 4.25
N TRP A 147 -0.76 -4.32 3.76
CA TRP A 147 0.20 -3.61 2.93
C TRP A 147 0.83 -2.49 3.74
N LEU A 148 2.15 -2.52 3.85
CA LEU A 148 2.98 -1.54 4.54
C LEU A 148 4.19 -1.33 3.65
N VAL A 149 4.11 -0.39 2.70
CA VAL A 149 5.17 -0.09 1.73
C VAL A 149 5.50 1.39 1.82
N SER A 150 6.78 1.70 2.01
CA SER A 150 7.31 3.07 2.06
C SER A 150 6.69 3.95 3.18
N VAL A 151 6.24 3.33 4.27
CA VAL A 151 5.64 4.04 5.41
C VAL A 151 6.70 4.36 6.46
N LEU A 152 7.51 3.37 6.84
CA LEU A 152 8.56 3.56 7.85
C LEU A 152 9.79 4.25 7.25
N THR A 153 9.86 4.32 5.93
CA THR A 153 10.87 5.07 5.18
C THR A 153 10.36 6.43 4.72
N ASP A 154 9.21 6.91 5.19
CA ASP A 154 8.74 8.26 4.87
C ASP A 154 9.66 9.31 5.52
N PRO A 155 10.32 10.19 4.73
CA PRO A 155 11.31 11.13 5.24
C PRO A 155 10.71 12.26 6.09
N ASP A 156 9.40 12.47 6.05
CA ASP A 156 8.71 13.49 6.85
C ASP A 156 8.15 12.91 8.16
N ALA A 157 7.64 11.68 8.14
CA ALA A 157 7.09 11.01 9.31
C ALA A 157 8.16 10.37 10.19
N PHE A 158 9.23 9.85 9.57
CA PHE A 158 10.35 9.13 10.20
C PHE A 158 11.72 9.57 9.62
N PRO A 159 12.08 10.86 9.67
CA PRO A 159 13.29 11.38 9.02
C PRO A 159 14.60 10.69 9.43
N ALA A 160 14.80 10.42 10.71
CA ALA A 160 16.06 9.83 11.18
C ALA A 160 16.13 8.34 10.82
N LEU A 161 14.99 7.65 10.84
CA LEU A 161 14.88 6.25 10.43
C LEU A 161 14.98 6.10 8.91
N HIS A 162 14.42 7.03 8.12
CA HIS A 162 14.62 7.10 6.67
C HIS A 162 16.11 7.12 6.34
N ASP A 163 16.87 8.02 6.98
CA ASP A 163 18.31 8.13 6.77
C ASP A 163 19.03 6.83 7.15
N ASP A 164 18.60 6.15 8.23
CA ASP A 164 19.18 4.89 8.72
C ASP A 164 18.89 3.71 7.80
N LEU A 165 17.66 3.58 7.32
CA LEU A 165 17.24 2.49 6.45
C LEU A 165 17.85 2.56 5.06
N TYR A 166 18.07 3.77 4.53
CA TYR A 166 18.75 3.96 3.25
C TYR A 166 20.26 4.22 3.38
N GLU A 167 20.83 4.11 4.59
CA GLU A 167 22.26 4.36 4.87
C GLU A 167 22.75 5.74 4.37
N ARG A 168 21.92 6.78 4.52
CA ARG A 168 22.18 8.13 3.98
C ARG A 168 22.93 9.05 4.93
N GLN A 169 23.15 8.69 6.20
CA GLN A 169 23.77 9.61 7.16
C GLN A 169 25.11 10.15 6.69
N GLY A 170 25.28 11.46 6.79
CA GLY A 170 26.49 12.15 6.36
C GLY A 170 26.63 12.32 4.85
N THR A 171 25.59 11.98 4.07
CA THR A 171 25.51 12.28 2.63
C THR A 171 24.63 13.51 2.37
N ASP A 172 24.73 14.08 1.16
CA ASP A 172 23.89 15.20 0.72
C ASP A 172 22.40 14.82 0.55
N LEU A 173 22.08 13.52 0.59
CA LEU A 173 20.71 13.00 0.49
C LEU A 173 20.08 12.76 1.87
N ALA A 174 20.82 12.94 2.97
CA ALA A 174 20.27 12.81 4.31
C ALA A 174 19.27 13.92 4.61
N THR A 175 18.17 13.56 5.28
CA THR A 175 17.26 14.54 5.84
C THR A 175 17.94 15.37 6.92
N ASN A 176 18.85 14.77 7.70
CA ASN A 176 19.50 15.35 8.88
C ASN A 176 18.48 15.90 9.91
N ARG A 177 17.29 15.29 9.98
CA ARG A 177 16.20 15.64 10.90
C ARG A 177 15.88 14.46 11.83
N GLY A 178 15.15 14.74 12.90
CA GLY A 178 14.56 13.73 13.78
C GLY A 178 15.50 13.16 14.85
N ASP A 179 14.99 12.16 15.56
CA ASP A 179 15.71 11.37 16.56
C ASP A 179 15.50 9.88 16.26
N LEU A 180 16.60 9.15 16.01
CA LEU A 180 16.53 7.77 15.54
C LEU A 180 15.89 6.83 16.57
N ALA A 181 16.09 7.07 17.87
CA ALA A 181 15.51 6.23 18.91
C ALA A 181 13.98 6.42 18.96
N ALA A 182 13.51 7.68 18.91
CA ALA A 182 12.10 8.01 18.87
C ALA A 182 11.41 7.51 17.59
N ASP A 183 12.05 7.64 16.44
CA ASP A 183 11.51 7.13 15.17
C ASP A 183 11.40 5.60 15.19
N ARG A 184 12.42 4.90 15.68
CA ARG A 184 12.38 3.43 15.86
C ARG A 184 11.30 3.00 16.84
N GLU A 185 11.13 3.70 17.96
CA GLU A 185 10.09 3.39 18.94
C GLU A 185 8.70 3.51 18.29
N ARG A 186 8.43 4.62 17.60
CA ARG A 186 7.16 4.86 16.89
C ARG A 186 6.92 3.83 15.78
N ALA A 187 7.94 3.53 14.98
CA ALA A 187 7.87 2.53 13.91
C ALA A 187 7.60 1.13 14.46
N ASN A 188 8.30 0.73 15.53
CA ASN A 188 8.08 -0.54 16.20
C ASN A 188 6.68 -0.66 16.80
N ALA A 189 6.14 0.43 17.38
CA ALA A 189 4.78 0.47 17.89
C ALA A 189 3.75 0.33 16.75
N LEU A 190 3.97 1.00 15.61
CA LEU A 190 3.12 0.86 14.42
C LEU A 190 3.10 -0.59 13.92
N VAL A 191 4.27 -1.16 13.64
CA VAL A 191 4.37 -2.55 13.15
C VAL A 191 3.78 -3.53 14.15
N SER A 192 4.06 -3.34 15.44
CA SER A 192 3.48 -4.13 16.52
C SER A 192 1.96 -4.14 16.50
N GLY A 193 1.34 -2.96 16.38
CA GLY A 193 -0.11 -2.84 16.25
C GLY A 193 -0.64 -3.52 14.98
N LEU A 194 0.05 -3.39 13.84
CA LEU A 194 -0.36 -4.06 12.61
C LEU A 194 -0.32 -5.58 12.73
N LEU A 195 0.73 -6.14 13.35
CA LEU A 195 0.85 -7.58 13.58
C LEU A 195 -0.25 -8.13 14.50
N GLU A 196 -0.77 -7.32 15.44
CA GLU A 196 -1.92 -7.70 16.28
C GLU A 196 -3.23 -7.81 15.50
N HIS A 197 -3.30 -7.19 14.32
CA HIS A 197 -4.46 -7.23 13.45
C HIS A 197 -4.40 -8.33 12.38
N LEU A 198 -3.33 -9.13 12.35
CA LEU A 198 -3.17 -10.22 11.39
C LEU A 198 -3.83 -11.50 11.89
N ARG A 199 -4.54 -12.19 10.98
CA ARG A 199 -5.04 -13.55 11.21
C ARG A 199 -4.32 -14.55 10.32
N PRO A 200 -3.31 -15.28 10.84
CA PRO A 200 -2.67 -16.34 10.10
C PRO A 200 -3.67 -17.44 9.69
N PRO A 201 -3.55 -18.02 8.48
CA PRO A 201 -2.55 -17.66 7.47
C PRO A 201 -2.91 -16.35 6.75
N CYS A 202 -1.94 -15.46 6.59
CA CYS A 202 -2.13 -14.15 5.98
C CYS A 202 -0.93 -13.70 5.14
N LEU A 203 -1.15 -12.62 4.39
CA LEU A 203 -0.19 -11.96 3.53
C LEU A 203 0.28 -10.63 4.16
N LEU A 204 1.57 -10.34 4.06
CA LEU A 204 2.15 -9.05 4.37
C LEU A 204 2.94 -8.57 3.15
N THR A 205 2.59 -7.41 2.61
CA THR A 205 3.34 -6.77 1.51
C THR A 205 4.12 -5.60 2.06
N THR A 206 5.45 -5.59 1.89
CA THR A 206 6.34 -4.57 2.47
C THR A 206 7.68 -4.45 1.74
N THR A 207 8.44 -3.37 1.94
CA THR A 207 9.76 -3.21 1.30
C THR A 207 10.88 -3.97 2.02
N ASP A 208 12.01 -4.18 1.34
CA ASP A 208 13.22 -4.75 1.95
C ASP A 208 13.74 -3.89 3.11
N GLU A 209 13.63 -2.56 3.02
CA GLU A 209 13.99 -1.62 4.09
C GLU A 209 13.11 -1.81 5.32
N GLU A 210 11.78 -1.88 5.14
CA GLU A 210 10.83 -2.04 6.23
C GLU A 210 10.90 -3.43 6.86
N LEU A 211 11.28 -4.45 6.09
CA LEU A 211 11.52 -5.81 6.59
C LEU A 211 12.58 -5.85 7.70
N ALA A 212 13.52 -4.91 7.73
CA ALA A 212 14.52 -4.81 8.80
C ALA A 212 13.88 -4.60 10.18
N LEU A 213 12.72 -3.93 10.25
CA LEU A 213 11.95 -3.74 11.48
C LEU A 213 10.87 -4.79 11.67
N VAL A 214 10.21 -5.22 10.58
CA VAL A 214 9.14 -6.21 10.64
C VAL A 214 9.64 -7.57 11.11
N ARG A 215 10.75 -8.08 10.55
CA ARG A 215 11.25 -9.44 10.84
C ARG A 215 11.51 -9.68 12.32
N PRO A 216 12.26 -8.81 13.05
CA PRO A 216 12.45 -9.00 14.48
C PRO A 216 11.15 -9.04 15.29
N LEU A 217 10.16 -8.22 14.92
CA LEU A 217 8.87 -8.16 15.63
C LEU A 217 8.00 -9.38 15.35
N CYS A 218 8.03 -9.94 14.14
CA CYS A 218 7.42 -11.24 13.85
C CYS A 218 8.07 -12.35 14.69
N VAL A 219 9.41 -12.40 14.77
CA VAL A 219 10.13 -13.39 15.59
C VAL A 219 9.76 -13.28 17.07
N GLN A 220 9.73 -12.07 17.62
CA GLN A 220 9.33 -11.82 19.01
C GLN A 220 7.91 -12.30 19.32
N ARG A 221 7.00 -12.24 18.34
CA ARG A 221 5.61 -12.71 18.46
C ARG A 221 5.42 -14.19 18.12
N GLY A 222 6.48 -14.90 17.74
CA GLY A 222 6.38 -16.28 17.28
C GLY A 222 5.61 -16.43 15.96
N LEU A 223 5.56 -15.37 15.14
CA LEU A 223 4.96 -15.39 13.82
C LEU A 223 6.03 -15.79 12.79
N PRO A 224 5.97 -17.01 12.22
CA PRO A 224 6.86 -17.36 11.11
C PRO A 224 6.59 -16.43 9.93
N LEU A 225 7.65 -15.86 9.35
CA LEU A 225 7.54 -14.97 8.19
C LEU A 225 8.33 -15.54 7.01
N GLU A 226 7.59 -16.04 6.02
CA GLU A 226 8.13 -16.53 4.76
C GLU A 226 8.20 -15.37 3.77
N VAL A 227 9.40 -14.89 3.48
CA VAL A 227 9.59 -13.78 2.54
C VAL A 227 9.89 -14.32 1.15
N SER A 228 9.17 -13.81 0.14
CA SER A 228 9.42 -14.17 -1.26
C SER A 228 10.88 -13.91 -1.67
N GLY A 229 11.49 -14.89 -2.34
CA GLY A 229 12.82 -14.74 -2.93
C GLY A 229 12.86 -13.72 -4.08
N THR A 230 11.71 -13.37 -4.66
CA THR A 230 11.57 -12.34 -5.70
C THR A 230 10.94 -11.07 -5.14
N ALA A 231 11.33 -9.92 -5.71
CA ALA A 231 10.74 -8.62 -5.42
C ALA A 231 10.23 -7.98 -6.71
N ARG A 232 9.31 -7.02 -6.57
CA ARG A 232 9.03 -6.02 -7.61
C ARG A 232 9.49 -4.65 -7.12
N LEU A 233 9.90 -3.79 -8.04
CA LEU A 233 10.25 -2.42 -7.68
C LEU A 233 8.96 -1.61 -7.50
N SER A 234 8.93 -0.71 -6.51
CA SER A 234 7.82 0.23 -6.32
C SER A 234 7.71 1.17 -7.51
N GLY A 235 6.48 1.55 -7.88
CA GLY A 235 6.21 2.29 -9.13
C GLY A 235 6.70 3.74 -9.16
N ILE A 236 7.14 4.28 -8.01
CA ILE A 236 7.57 5.68 -7.89
C ILE A 236 9.04 5.78 -7.47
N VAL A 237 9.41 5.14 -6.36
CA VAL A 237 10.76 5.26 -5.77
C VAL A 237 11.70 4.16 -6.28
N GLY A 238 11.15 3.02 -6.71
CA GLY A 238 11.93 1.88 -7.20
C GLY A 238 12.42 0.94 -6.10
N ASP A 239 11.86 1.00 -4.89
CA ASP A 239 12.26 0.15 -3.78
C ASP A 239 11.79 -1.30 -3.98
N PRO A 240 12.57 -2.32 -3.57
CA PRO A 240 12.15 -3.71 -3.66
C PRO A 240 11.00 -4.02 -2.70
N VAL A 241 9.81 -4.28 -3.22
CA VAL A 241 8.61 -4.73 -2.50
C VAL A 241 8.51 -6.25 -2.54
N ARG A 242 8.27 -6.85 -1.36
CA ARG A 242 8.13 -8.28 -1.13
C ARG A 242 6.72 -8.63 -0.70
N LEU A 243 6.19 -9.71 -1.24
CA LEU A 243 5.03 -10.40 -0.70
C LEU A 243 5.53 -11.48 0.27
N CYS A 244 5.11 -11.38 1.52
CA CYS A 244 5.53 -12.24 2.62
C CYS A 244 4.32 -13.02 3.15
N ARG A 245 4.47 -14.31 3.42
CA ARG A 245 3.41 -15.11 4.04
C ARG A 245 3.69 -15.33 5.51
N ILE A 246 2.62 -15.25 6.30
CA ILE A 246 2.61 -15.74 7.68
C ILE A 246 1.70 -16.95 7.68
N PRO A 247 2.22 -18.20 7.72
CA PRO A 247 1.40 -19.39 7.69
C PRO A 247 0.64 -19.59 9.02
N SER A 248 -0.34 -20.50 9.01
CA SER A 248 -1.03 -20.90 10.23
C SER A 248 -0.05 -21.38 11.29
N ILE A 249 -0.26 -20.94 12.53
CA ILE A 249 0.41 -21.53 13.70
C ILE A 249 -0.35 -22.81 14.04
N GLY A 250 0.35 -23.95 14.01
CA GLY A 250 -0.21 -25.27 14.33
C GLY A 250 -0.55 -25.45 15.81
#